data_AF-A0A3N9RU12-F1
#
_entry.id   AF-A0A3N9RU12-F1
#
_cell.length_a   1.000
_cell.length_b   1.000
_cell.length_c   1.000
_cell.angle_alpha   90.00
_cell.angle_beta   90.00
_cell.angle_gamma   90.00
#
_symmetry.space_group_name_H-M   'P 1'
#
loop_
_entity.id
_entity.type
_entity.pdbx_description
1 polymer ?
#
loop_
_entity_poly.entity_id
_entity_poly.type
_entity_poly.pdbx_seq_one_letter_code
_entity_poly.pdbx_strand_id
1 'polypeptide(L)'
;MAAEPAAKASGSLTLPGPYLLFLGDTTEPGFAKTAFGLRDWAPDRCVGEFVLPGAAVSTGLPRLELEQAYARGARALLIGVASPGGAIPPHWVPSLLAALDAGLDIVAGMHVKLNAIPELRSLAENNGRRLVDVRTPPEGVSVATGRKRSGRRLLTVGTDCALGKKYTALAIARGLQERGLDATFRATGQTGIMIAGSGIPIDAVVADFVAGAAEALTPAADPAHIDVIEGQGSLYHPAYAAVSLGLLHGSQPDLFVVCHQPGRERILGMPDYAVPAIEDVIAQTIALGRLTNPAIRCAGVSLNTAGMSEDAAAAEIAAVAARLGLPVADPIRGGMAFERLLDACTG
;
A
#
# COMPACT_ATOMS: atom_id res chain seq x y z
N MET A 1 -30.75 28.35 12.79
CA MET A 1 -29.55 28.02 12.00
C MET A 1 -29.65 26.56 11.62
N ALA A 2 -29.87 26.28 10.34
CA ALA A 2 -29.97 24.92 9.83
C ALA A 2 -28.61 24.25 9.96
N ALA A 3 -28.59 23.04 10.51
CA ALA A 3 -27.40 22.19 10.52
C ALA A 3 -26.99 21.91 9.07
N GLU A 4 -25.75 22.24 8.71
CA GLU A 4 -25.16 21.80 7.46
C GLU A 4 -25.21 20.27 7.39
N PRO A 5 -25.59 19.69 6.23
CA PRO A 5 -25.55 18.26 6.07
C PRO A 5 -24.08 17.82 6.19
N ALA A 6 -23.82 16.87 7.09
CA ALA A 6 -22.52 16.22 7.20
C ALA A 6 -22.08 15.75 5.81
N ALA A 7 -20.99 16.32 5.30
CA ALA A 7 -20.37 15.90 4.06
C ALA A 7 -20.13 14.38 4.14
N LYS A 8 -20.73 13.62 3.22
CA LYS A 8 -20.37 12.21 3.01
C LYS A 8 -18.84 12.14 2.93
N ALA A 9 -18.20 11.31 3.74
CA ALA A 9 -16.75 11.12 3.71
C ALA A 9 -16.32 10.63 2.32
N SER A 10 -15.92 11.55 1.44
CA SER A 10 -15.60 11.32 0.02
C SER A 10 -14.09 11.30 -0.23
N GLY A 11 -13.32 10.74 0.71
CA GLY A 11 -11.87 10.94 0.73
C GLY A 11 -11.01 9.83 0.12
N SER A 12 -11.53 8.60 -0.01
CA SER A 12 -10.72 7.43 -0.39
C SER A 12 -11.45 6.49 -1.35
N LEU A 13 -10.70 5.87 -2.27
CA LEU A 13 -11.20 4.79 -3.12
C LEU A 13 -11.61 3.60 -2.25
N THR A 14 -12.74 2.96 -2.55
CA THR A 14 -13.20 1.71 -1.90
C THR A 14 -13.49 0.66 -2.97
N LEU A 15 -12.87 -0.53 -2.83
CA LEU A 15 -12.92 -1.59 -3.82
C LEU A 15 -14.07 -2.58 -3.57
N PRO A 16 -14.77 -3.08 -4.61
CA PRO A 16 -15.65 -4.24 -4.50
C PRO A 16 -14.88 -5.46 -4.08
N GLY A 17 -15.30 -6.14 -3.01
CA GLY A 17 -14.74 -7.43 -2.62
C GLY A 17 -15.81 -8.32 -1.96
N PRO A 18 -15.50 -9.58 -1.63
CA PRO A 18 -14.23 -10.30 -1.89
C PRO A 18 -13.87 -10.49 -3.38
N TYR A 19 -12.62 -10.86 -3.66
CA TYR A 19 -12.03 -10.94 -5.00
C TYR A 19 -11.88 -12.38 -5.51
N LEU A 20 -12.04 -12.55 -6.82
CA LEU A 20 -11.42 -13.63 -7.60
C LEU A 20 -10.12 -13.08 -8.20
N LEU A 21 -8.97 -13.70 -7.90
CA LEU A 21 -7.68 -13.22 -8.39
C LEU A 21 -7.43 -13.69 -9.82
N PHE A 22 -7.40 -12.76 -10.78
CA PHE A 22 -7.07 -13.06 -12.16
C PHE A 22 -5.56 -13.04 -12.38
N LEU A 23 -5.02 -14.17 -12.82
CA LEU A 23 -3.59 -14.34 -13.11
C LEU A 23 -3.28 -14.34 -14.60
N GLY A 24 -4.29 -14.23 -15.47
CA GLY A 24 -4.11 -14.31 -16.91
C GLY A 24 -3.41 -15.62 -17.31
N ASP A 25 -2.56 -15.53 -18.32
CA ASP A 25 -1.65 -16.57 -18.82
C ASP A 25 -0.23 -16.43 -18.25
N THR A 26 -0.10 -15.83 -17.07
CA THR A 26 1.23 -15.50 -16.49
C THR A 26 2.05 -16.76 -16.21
N THR A 27 3.29 -16.76 -16.69
CA THR A 27 4.25 -17.87 -16.51
C THR A 27 5.37 -17.54 -15.51
N GLU A 28 5.67 -16.25 -15.29
CA GLU A 28 6.72 -15.80 -14.38
C GLU A 28 6.15 -15.26 -13.06
N PRO A 29 6.51 -15.84 -11.90
CA PRO A 29 6.01 -15.39 -10.59
C PRO A 29 6.29 -13.90 -10.29
N GLY A 30 7.36 -13.33 -10.85
CA GLY A 30 7.71 -11.92 -10.66
C GLY A 30 6.62 -10.94 -11.10
N PHE A 31 5.79 -11.32 -12.08
CA PHE A 31 4.67 -10.50 -12.54
C PHE A 31 3.42 -10.63 -11.67
N ALA A 32 3.32 -11.66 -10.82
CA ALA A 32 2.16 -11.92 -9.96
C ALA A 32 2.31 -11.37 -8.52
N LYS A 33 3.24 -10.43 -8.31
CA LYS A 33 3.51 -9.84 -6.97
C LYS A 33 2.26 -9.28 -6.29
N THR A 34 1.30 -8.77 -7.05
CA THR A 34 0.04 -8.24 -6.52
C THR A 34 -0.84 -9.37 -6.00
N ALA A 35 -1.02 -10.44 -6.77
CA ALA A 35 -1.77 -11.62 -6.35
C ALA A 35 -1.16 -12.30 -5.12
N PHE A 36 0.17 -12.45 -5.09
CA PHE A 36 0.86 -12.98 -3.91
C PHE A 36 0.69 -12.07 -2.70
N GLY A 37 0.82 -10.74 -2.88
CA GLY A 37 0.58 -9.79 -1.79
C GLY A 37 -0.84 -9.86 -1.22
N LEU A 38 -1.86 -10.03 -2.07
CA LEU A 38 -3.25 -10.24 -1.65
C LEU A 38 -3.43 -11.53 -0.86
N ARG A 39 -2.88 -12.65 -1.35
CA ARG A 39 -2.90 -13.93 -0.63
C ARG A 39 -2.25 -13.82 0.74
N ASP A 40 -1.08 -13.18 0.82
CA ASP A 40 -0.27 -13.16 2.04
C ASP A 40 -0.84 -12.21 3.11
N TRP A 41 -1.47 -11.11 2.70
CA TRP A 41 -1.89 -10.03 3.60
C TRP A 41 -3.39 -9.80 3.71
N ALA A 42 -4.17 -10.34 2.78
CA ALA A 42 -5.63 -10.26 2.79
C ALA A 42 -6.27 -11.56 2.25
N PRO A 43 -5.92 -12.74 2.77
CA PRO A 43 -6.46 -14.02 2.29
C PRO A 43 -7.98 -14.11 2.46
N ASP A 44 -8.53 -13.48 3.50
CA ASP A 44 -9.97 -13.35 3.77
C ASP A 44 -10.73 -12.59 2.67
N ARG A 45 -10.02 -11.74 1.91
CA ARG A 45 -10.57 -11.02 0.76
C ARG A 45 -10.45 -11.83 -0.54
N CYS A 46 -9.86 -13.02 -0.54
CA CYS A 46 -9.59 -13.80 -1.74
C CYS A 46 -10.42 -15.09 -1.75
N VAL A 47 -11.36 -15.20 -2.70
CA VAL A 47 -12.24 -16.38 -2.84
C VAL A 47 -11.56 -17.53 -3.59
N GLY A 48 -10.68 -17.19 -4.53
CA GLY A 48 -9.98 -18.13 -5.40
C GLY A 48 -9.08 -17.43 -6.41
N GLU A 49 -8.59 -18.19 -7.37
CA GLU A 49 -7.85 -17.70 -8.53
C GLU A 49 -8.51 -18.14 -9.85
N PHE A 50 -8.34 -17.32 -10.89
CA PHE A 50 -8.77 -17.59 -12.27
C PHE A 50 -7.58 -17.38 -13.21
N VAL A 51 -7.35 -18.36 -14.09
CA VAL A 51 -6.19 -18.44 -14.98
C VAL A 51 -6.65 -18.68 -16.42
N LEU A 52 -5.88 -18.19 -17.38
CA LEU A 52 -6.06 -18.51 -18.80
C LEU A 52 -5.20 -19.71 -19.21
N PRO A 53 -5.52 -20.37 -20.34
CA PRO A 53 -4.67 -21.41 -20.90
C PRO A 53 -3.21 -20.93 -21.05
N GLY A 54 -2.26 -21.77 -20.61
CA GLY A 54 -0.82 -21.45 -20.66
C GLY A 54 -0.26 -20.83 -19.37
N ALA A 55 -1.09 -20.46 -18.39
CA ALA A 55 -0.61 -19.98 -17.09
C ALA A 55 0.20 -21.06 -16.36
N ALA A 56 1.38 -20.68 -15.86
CA ALA A 56 2.22 -21.54 -15.00
C ALA A 56 2.24 -21.04 -13.54
N VAL A 57 1.83 -19.81 -13.30
CA VAL A 57 1.78 -19.22 -11.95
C VAL A 57 0.47 -19.57 -11.25
N SER A 58 0.57 -19.95 -9.98
CA SER A 58 -0.55 -20.10 -9.06
C SER A 58 -0.21 -19.43 -7.73
N THR A 59 -1.23 -18.85 -7.11
CA THR A 59 -1.14 -18.35 -5.73
C THR A 59 -1.28 -19.47 -4.71
N GLY A 60 -1.79 -20.64 -5.11
CA GLY A 60 -2.19 -21.73 -4.23
C GLY A 60 -3.64 -21.65 -3.74
N LEU A 61 -4.39 -20.63 -4.16
CA LEU A 61 -5.83 -20.52 -3.89
C LEU A 61 -6.62 -21.49 -4.80
N PRO A 62 -7.88 -21.83 -4.44
CA PRO A 62 -8.72 -22.67 -5.27
C PRO A 62 -8.92 -22.06 -6.66
N ARG A 63 -8.74 -22.84 -7.73
CA ARG A 63 -9.11 -22.45 -9.08
C ARG A 63 -10.61 -22.51 -9.24
N LEU A 64 -11.22 -21.42 -9.69
CA LEU A 64 -12.67 -21.30 -9.83
C LEU A 64 -13.04 -20.70 -11.19
N GLU A 65 -14.12 -21.21 -11.76
CA GLU A 65 -14.81 -20.53 -12.85
C GLU A 65 -15.55 -19.28 -12.32
N LEU A 66 -15.87 -18.36 -13.22
CA LEU A 66 -16.39 -17.02 -12.86
C LEU A 66 -17.72 -17.09 -12.08
N GLU A 67 -18.67 -17.91 -12.54
CA GLU A 67 -19.97 -18.10 -11.91
C GLU A 67 -19.84 -18.80 -10.56
N GLN A 68 -18.92 -19.76 -10.45
CA GLN A 68 -18.62 -20.44 -9.19
C GLN A 68 -18.04 -19.46 -8.17
N ALA A 69 -17.12 -18.59 -8.59
CA ALA A 69 -16.56 -17.56 -7.72
C ALA A 69 -17.63 -16.59 -7.23
N TYR A 70 -18.52 -16.13 -8.11
CA TYR A 70 -19.64 -15.25 -7.73
C TYR A 70 -20.58 -15.92 -6.72
N ALA A 71 -20.95 -17.19 -6.96
CA ALA A 71 -21.76 -17.99 -6.05
C ALA A 71 -21.08 -18.19 -4.68
N ARG A 72 -19.75 -18.27 -4.65
CA ARG A 72 -18.92 -18.32 -3.42
C ARG A 72 -18.68 -16.96 -2.78
N GLY A 73 -19.32 -15.89 -3.28
CA GLY A 73 -19.31 -14.57 -2.66
C GLY A 73 -18.33 -13.58 -3.29
N ALA A 74 -17.59 -13.93 -4.34
CA ALA A 74 -16.77 -12.96 -5.05
C ALA A 74 -17.65 -11.83 -5.63
N ARG A 75 -17.16 -10.61 -5.56
CA ARG A 75 -17.82 -9.41 -6.09
C ARG A 75 -16.98 -8.68 -7.13
N ALA A 76 -15.70 -9.02 -7.23
CA ALA A 76 -14.86 -8.52 -8.30
C ALA A 76 -13.86 -9.55 -8.79
N LEU A 77 -13.53 -9.45 -10.07
CA LEU A 77 -12.33 -10.02 -10.67
C LEU A 77 -11.20 -8.98 -10.53
N LEU A 78 -10.14 -9.33 -9.80
CA LEU A 78 -9.00 -8.44 -9.58
C LEU A 78 -7.80 -8.91 -10.41
N ILE A 79 -7.30 -8.04 -11.30
CA ILE A 79 -6.11 -8.33 -12.10
C ILE A 79 -4.86 -8.31 -11.20
N GLY A 80 -4.44 -9.50 -10.78
CA GLY A 80 -3.36 -9.71 -9.79
C GLY A 80 -1.96 -9.81 -10.40
N VAL A 81 -1.85 -9.62 -11.71
CA VAL A 81 -0.62 -9.77 -12.49
C VAL A 81 -0.31 -8.51 -13.28
N ALA A 82 0.97 -8.26 -13.54
CA ALA A 82 1.43 -7.19 -14.43
C ALA A 82 1.76 -7.75 -15.81
N SER A 83 1.42 -7.00 -16.85
CA SER A 83 1.82 -7.26 -18.23
C SER A 83 2.98 -6.35 -18.65
N PRO A 84 3.77 -6.72 -19.67
CA PRO A 84 4.74 -5.82 -20.28
C PRO A 84 4.10 -4.48 -20.69
N GLY A 85 4.71 -3.36 -20.28
CA GLY A 85 4.20 -2.01 -20.55
C GLY A 85 2.91 -1.64 -19.81
N GLY A 86 2.34 -2.55 -19.00
CA GLY A 86 1.11 -2.30 -18.24
C GLY A 86 -0.15 -2.18 -19.10
N ALA A 87 -0.17 -2.80 -20.28
CA ALA A 87 -1.35 -2.88 -21.15
C ALA A 87 -2.24 -4.06 -20.77
N ILE A 88 -3.53 -4.04 -21.12
CA ILE A 88 -4.38 -5.23 -21.01
C ILE A 88 -4.23 -5.99 -22.33
N PRO A 89 -3.67 -7.21 -22.34
CA PRO A 89 -3.54 -7.98 -23.57
C PRO A 89 -4.90 -8.22 -24.23
N PRO A 90 -5.03 -8.07 -25.57
CA PRO A 90 -6.31 -8.24 -26.25
C PRO A 90 -6.97 -9.60 -25.98
N HIS A 91 -6.18 -10.67 -25.81
CA HIS A 91 -6.70 -12.00 -25.51
C HIS A 91 -7.27 -12.16 -24.10
N TRP A 92 -7.03 -11.23 -23.17
CA TRP A 92 -7.66 -11.22 -21.85
C TRP A 92 -9.09 -10.65 -21.91
N VAL A 93 -9.38 -9.78 -22.89
CA VAL A 93 -10.66 -9.04 -22.97
C VAL A 93 -11.88 -9.98 -22.96
N PRO A 94 -11.93 -11.11 -23.70
CA PRO A 94 -13.07 -12.02 -23.63
C PRO A 94 -13.38 -12.52 -22.21
N SER A 95 -12.34 -12.83 -21.43
CA SER A 95 -12.50 -13.30 -20.05
C SER A 95 -12.92 -12.20 -19.08
N LEU A 96 -12.46 -10.97 -19.33
CA LEU A 96 -12.92 -9.78 -18.59
C LEU A 96 -14.40 -9.49 -18.87
N LEU A 97 -14.84 -9.60 -20.13
CA LEU A 97 -16.26 -9.46 -20.50
C LEU A 97 -17.11 -10.54 -19.81
N ALA A 98 -16.68 -11.81 -19.86
CA ALA A 98 -17.38 -12.90 -19.18
C ALA A 98 -17.50 -12.67 -17.66
N ALA A 99 -16.51 -12.03 -17.03
CA ALA A 99 -16.59 -11.72 -15.61
C ALA A 99 -17.68 -10.67 -15.30
N LEU A 100 -17.85 -9.67 -16.17
CA LEU A 100 -18.93 -8.69 -16.06
C LEU A 100 -20.31 -9.35 -16.21
N ASP A 101 -20.44 -10.30 -17.14
CA ASP A 101 -21.67 -11.09 -17.34
C ASP A 101 -21.98 -12.00 -16.14
N ALA A 102 -20.95 -12.58 -15.52
CA ALA A 102 -21.08 -13.34 -14.28
C ALA A 102 -21.38 -12.46 -13.04
N GLY A 103 -21.49 -11.14 -13.21
CA GLY A 103 -21.88 -10.20 -12.16
C GLY A 103 -20.72 -9.61 -11.34
N LEU A 104 -19.47 -9.86 -11.73
CA LEU A 104 -18.27 -9.36 -11.06
C LEU A 104 -17.91 -7.96 -11.56
N ASP A 105 -17.55 -7.06 -10.65
CA ASP A 105 -16.83 -5.83 -10.99
C ASP A 105 -15.40 -6.17 -11.45
N ILE A 106 -14.70 -5.29 -12.17
CA ILE A 106 -13.29 -5.48 -12.53
C ILE A 106 -12.43 -4.46 -11.79
N VAL A 107 -11.37 -4.95 -11.12
CA VAL A 107 -10.38 -4.11 -10.44
C VAL A 107 -9.03 -4.29 -11.11
N ALA A 108 -8.43 -3.19 -11.56
CA ALA A 108 -7.13 -3.21 -12.21
C ALA A 108 -6.22 -2.07 -11.72
N GLY A 109 -4.92 -2.32 -11.73
CA GLY A 109 -3.90 -1.28 -11.55
C GLY A 109 -2.91 -1.27 -12.72
N MET A 110 -3.44 -1.48 -13.91
CA MET A 110 -2.68 -1.38 -15.16
C MET A 110 -2.45 0.10 -15.52
N HIS A 111 -1.49 0.37 -16.42
CA HIS A 111 -1.29 1.72 -16.96
C HIS A 111 -2.42 2.09 -17.92
N VAL A 112 -2.89 1.13 -18.71
CA VAL A 112 -4.07 1.30 -19.56
C VAL A 112 -5.32 1.20 -18.70
N LYS A 113 -6.17 2.24 -18.77
CA LYS A 113 -7.45 2.29 -18.05
C LYS A 113 -8.43 1.27 -18.62
N LEU A 114 -9.18 0.59 -17.77
CA LEU A 114 -10.24 -0.33 -18.17
C LEU A 114 -11.28 0.36 -19.06
N ASN A 115 -11.65 1.61 -18.71
CA ASN A 115 -12.61 2.41 -19.46
C ASN A 115 -12.14 2.85 -20.85
N ALA A 116 -10.86 2.66 -21.19
CA ALA A 116 -10.33 2.92 -22.53
C ALA A 116 -10.64 1.78 -23.52
N ILE A 117 -11.13 0.62 -23.03
CA ILE A 117 -11.55 -0.52 -23.85
C ILE A 117 -13.06 -0.43 -24.06
N PRO A 118 -13.56 -0.06 -25.26
CA PRO A 118 -14.97 0.23 -25.49
C PRO A 118 -15.91 -0.91 -25.11
N GLU A 119 -15.52 -2.15 -25.40
CA GLU A 119 -16.32 -3.34 -25.12
C GLU A 119 -16.54 -3.54 -23.62
N LEU A 120 -15.48 -3.35 -22.81
CA LEU A 120 -15.59 -3.43 -21.34
C LEU A 120 -16.48 -2.33 -20.80
N ARG A 121 -16.29 -1.11 -21.28
CA ARG A 121 -17.08 0.05 -20.83
C ARG A 121 -18.57 -0.16 -21.10
N SER A 122 -18.93 -0.47 -22.35
CA SER A 122 -20.32 -0.65 -22.74
C SER A 122 -20.99 -1.80 -21.98
N LEU A 123 -20.30 -2.93 -21.80
CA LEU A 123 -20.87 -4.06 -21.06
C LEU A 123 -21.01 -3.77 -19.57
N ALA A 124 -20.03 -3.10 -18.96
CA ALA A 124 -20.11 -2.71 -17.56
C ALA A 124 -21.27 -1.74 -17.29
N GLU A 125 -21.48 -0.75 -18.17
CA GLU A 125 -22.62 0.17 -18.10
C GLU A 125 -23.96 -0.60 -18.23
N ASN A 126 -24.09 -1.50 -19.20
CA ASN A 126 -25.31 -2.30 -19.41
C ASN A 126 -25.63 -3.23 -18.25
N ASN A 127 -24.62 -3.86 -17.65
CA ASN A 127 -24.78 -4.81 -16.54
C ASN A 127 -24.77 -4.11 -15.16
N GLY A 128 -24.67 -2.77 -15.12
CA GLY A 128 -24.53 -2.01 -13.87
C GLY A 128 -23.36 -2.47 -13.02
N ARG A 129 -22.23 -2.82 -13.66
CA ARG A 129 -20.96 -3.23 -13.04
C ARG A 129 -19.96 -2.08 -13.04
N ARG A 130 -18.94 -2.18 -12.19
CA ARG A 130 -17.88 -1.16 -12.07
C ARG A 130 -16.57 -1.63 -12.69
N LEU A 131 -15.93 -0.72 -13.41
CA LEU A 131 -14.54 -0.82 -13.83
C LEU A 131 -13.70 0.10 -12.93
N VAL A 132 -12.89 -0.49 -12.07
CA VAL A 132 -12.14 0.23 -11.03
C VAL A 132 -10.66 0.25 -11.36
N ASP A 133 -10.20 1.42 -11.83
CA ASP A 133 -8.79 1.70 -12.08
C ASP A 133 -8.13 2.27 -10.80
N VAL A 134 -7.42 1.43 -10.03
CA VAL A 134 -6.90 1.83 -8.69
C VAL A 134 -5.83 2.91 -8.72
N ARG A 135 -5.32 3.26 -9.91
CA ARG A 135 -4.38 4.36 -10.14
C ARG A 135 -5.08 5.70 -10.37
N THR A 136 -6.40 5.74 -10.38
CA THR A 136 -7.16 6.98 -10.49
C THR A 136 -7.44 7.48 -9.07
N PRO A 137 -6.91 8.65 -8.67
CA PRO A 137 -7.26 9.25 -7.39
C PRO A 137 -8.76 9.53 -7.29
N PRO A 138 -9.33 9.60 -6.06
CA PRO A 138 -10.68 10.07 -5.86
C PRO A 138 -10.89 11.47 -6.47
N GLU A 139 -12.10 11.74 -6.95
CA GLU A 139 -12.48 13.08 -7.37
C GLU A 139 -12.59 14.01 -6.16
N GLY A 140 -12.31 15.31 -6.35
CA GLY A 140 -12.53 16.32 -5.32
C GLY A 140 -11.53 16.31 -4.16
N VAL A 141 -10.32 15.75 -4.35
CA VAL A 141 -9.23 15.94 -3.38
C VAL A 141 -8.94 17.44 -3.24
N SER A 142 -9.09 17.97 -2.02
CA SER A 142 -8.83 19.37 -1.73
C SER A 142 -7.34 19.63 -1.48
N VAL A 143 -6.93 20.90 -1.49
CA VAL A 143 -5.65 21.32 -0.93
C VAL A 143 -5.63 21.02 0.58
N ALA A 144 -4.46 20.65 1.12
CA ALA A 144 -4.31 20.42 2.55
C ALA A 144 -4.58 21.68 3.38
N THR A 145 -5.17 21.49 4.55
CA THR A 145 -5.41 22.57 5.51
C THR A 145 -4.28 22.72 6.52
N GLY A 146 -3.48 21.67 6.73
CA GLY A 146 -2.45 21.62 7.77
C GLY A 146 -3.01 21.56 9.19
N ARG A 147 -4.33 21.47 9.38
CA ARG A 147 -4.95 21.45 10.70
C ARG A 147 -4.71 20.09 11.36
N LYS A 148 -4.21 20.11 12.60
CA LYS A 148 -4.02 18.88 13.40
C LYS A 148 -5.37 18.20 13.65
N ARG A 149 -5.37 16.88 13.56
CA ARG A 149 -6.56 16.02 13.71
C ARG A 149 -6.37 15.02 14.84
N SER A 150 -7.47 14.63 15.50
CA SER A 150 -7.48 13.57 16.52
C SER A 150 -7.13 12.20 15.91
N GLY A 151 -6.79 11.24 16.77
CA GLY A 151 -6.22 9.95 16.37
C GLY A 151 -4.70 10.02 16.19
N ARG A 152 -4.04 8.89 16.38
CA ARG A 152 -2.59 8.73 16.25
C ARG A 152 -2.22 8.25 14.86
N ARG A 153 -1.04 8.66 14.39
CA ARG A 153 -0.59 8.38 13.02
C ARG A 153 0.85 7.89 13.02
N LEU A 154 1.09 6.74 12.41
CA LEU A 154 2.41 6.16 12.20
C LEU A 154 2.72 6.11 10.70
N LEU A 155 3.79 6.76 10.27
CA LEU A 155 4.22 6.74 8.87
C LEU A 155 5.46 5.86 8.69
N THR A 156 5.43 4.96 7.70
CA THR A 156 6.67 4.34 7.24
C THR A 156 7.40 5.29 6.29
N VAL A 157 8.69 5.52 6.52
CA VAL A 157 9.59 6.27 5.63
C VAL A 157 10.74 5.36 5.22
N GLY A 158 11.64 5.79 4.35
CA GLY A 158 12.79 4.93 4.01
C GLY A 158 13.93 5.65 3.36
N THR A 159 15.09 4.99 3.35
CA THR A 159 16.31 5.50 2.70
C THR A 159 16.17 5.53 1.17
N ASP A 160 15.28 4.71 0.61
CA ASP A 160 15.03 4.59 -0.83
C ASP A 160 13.63 4.00 -1.12
N CYS A 161 13.28 3.86 -2.40
CA CYS A 161 12.13 3.15 -2.94
C CYS A 161 12.28 1.62 -2.86
N ALA A 162 11.15 0.89 -2.94
CA ALA A 162 11.13 -0.57 -3.08
C ALA A 162 12.03 -1.35 -2.10
N LEU A 163 11.98 -0.99 -0.80
CA LEU A 163 12.79 -1.61 0.26
C LEU A 163 11.97 -2.11 1.46
N GLY A 164 10.64 -2.15 1.36
CA GLY A 164 9.80 -2.79 2.38
C GLY A 164 8.76 -1.89 3.07
N LYS A 165 8.70 -0.58 2.82
CA LYS A 165 7.76 0.35 3.50
C LYS A 165 6.32 -0.17 3.64
N LYS A 166 5.73 -0.66 2.53
CA LYS A 166 4.39 -1.28 2.52
C LYS A 166 4.30 -2.48 3.47
N TYR A 167 5.25 -3.41 3.40
CA TYR A 167 5.22 -4.61 4.23
C TYR A 167 5.50 -4.31 5.69
N THR A 168 6.37 -3.34 6.00
CA THR A 168 6.56 -2.82 7.35
C THR A 168 5.25 -2.26 7.91
N ALA A 169 4.55 -1.40 7.14
CA ALA A 169 3.28 -0.82 7.57
C ALA A 169 2.19 -1.88 7.77
N LEU A 170 2.09 -2.87 6.86
CA LEU A 170 1.16 -3.99 7.00
C LEU A 170 1.48 -4.85 8.23
N ALA A 171 2.75 -5.19 8.45
CA ALA A 171 3.20 -5.98 9.60
C ALA A 171 2.89 -5.25 10.92
N ILE A 172 3.20 -3.95 11.00
CA ILE A 172 2.91 -3.14 12.19
C ILE A 172 1.40 -3.08 12.43
N ALA A 173 0.60 -2.74 11.41
CA ALA A 173 -0.86 -2.67 11.56
C ALA A 173 -1.44 -3.99 12.10
N ARG A 174 -1.03 -5.11 11.50
CA ARG A 174 -1.44 -6.45 11.93
C ARG A 174 -0.99 -6.77 13.35
N GLY A 175 0.27 -6.52 13.70
CA GLY A 175 0.80 -6.77 15.04
C GLY A 175 0.12 -5.92 16.12
N LEU A 176 -0.26 -4.68 15.80
CA LEU A 176 -1.05 -3.83 16.70
C LEU A 176 -2.48 -4.37 16.88
N GLN A 177 -3.13 -4.82 15.80
CA GLN A 177 -4.46 -5.44 15.85
C GLN A 177 -4.45 -6.75 16.64
N GLU A 178 -3.42 -7.58 16.48
CA GLU A 178 -3.23 -8.83 17.24
C GLU A 178 -3.05 -8.56 18.76
N ARG A 179 -2.58 -7.36 19.12
CA ARG A 179 -2.53 -6.86 20.51
C ARG A 179 -3.84 -6.21 20.98
N GLY A 180 -4.91 -6.27 20.18
CA GLY A 180 -6.22 -5.71 20.50
C GLY A 180 -6.31 -4.18 20.36
N LEU A 181 -5.35 -3.54 19.69
CA LEU A 181 -5.40 -2.10 19.43
C LEU A 181 -6.21 -1.80 18.17
N ASP A 182 -6.95 -0.70 18.21
CA ASP A 182 -7.65 -0.17 17.05
C ASP A 182 -6.65 0.50 16.10
N ALA A 183 -6.18 -0.26 15.11
CA ALA A 183 -5.23 0.19 14.11
C ALA A 183 -5.73 -0.11 12.70
N THR A 184 -5.56 0.86 11.78
CA THR A 184 -5.91 0.72 10.37
C THR A 184 -4.69 0.92 9.49
N PHE A 185 -4.42 -0.05 8.60
CA PHE A 185 -3.47 0.16 7.52
C PHE A 185 -4.05 1.12 6.47
N ARG A 186 -3.34 2.23 6.21
CA ARG A 186 -3.72 3.26 5.23
C ARG A 186 -2.86 3.14 3.99
N ALA A 187 -3.46 2.60 2.93
CA ALA A 187 -2.78 2.37 1.67
C ALA A 187 -2.61 3.64 0.83
N THR A 188 -1.42 3.79 0.27
CA THR A 188 -1.02 4.94 -0.56
C THR A 188 -0.55 4.54 -1.95
N GLY A 189 -0.32 3.24 -2.18
CA GLY A 189 0.06 2.70 -3.49
C GLY A 189 -0.92 1.64 -3.98
N GLN A 190 -0.92 1.38 -5.29
CA GLN A 190 -1.79 0.42 -5.96
C GLN A 190 -1.93 -0.92 -5.21
N THR A 191 -0.81 -1.59 -4.92
CA THR A 191 -0.86 -2.92 -4.30
C THR A 191 -1.37 -2.83 -2.87
N GLY A 192 -1.02 -1.78 -2.13
CA GLY A 192 -1.57 -1.53 -0.81
C GLY A 192 -3.08 -1.35 -0.84
N ILE A 193 -3.60 -0.58 -1.81
CA ILE A 193 -5.04 -0.29 -1.95
C ILE A 193 -5.79 -1.58 -2.27
N MET A 194 -5.25 -2.42 -3.14
CA MET A 194 -5.83 -3.73 -3.46
C MET A 194 -5.91 -4.63 -2.21
N ILE A 195 -4.83 -4.69 -1.42
CA ILE A 195 -4.77 -5.46 -0.16
C ILE A 195 -5.78 -4.91 0.86
N ALA A 196 -5.75 -3.60 1.12
CA ALA A 196 -6.60 -2.95 2.12
C ALA A 196 -8.08 -2.88 1.69
N GLY A 197 -8.36 -2.98 0.40
CA GLY A 197 -9.68 -2.69 -0.16
C GLY A 197 -10.06 -1.22 -0.19
N SER A 198 -9.19 -0.33 0.28
CA SER A 198 -9.39 1.12 0.20
C SER A 198 -8.06 1.89 0.28
N GLY A 199 -8.06 3.14 -0.15
CA GLY A 199 -6.91 4.04 -0.02
C GLY A 199 -6.86 5.10 -1.13
N ILE A 200 -5.69 5.70 -1.35
CA ILE A 200 -5.49 6.72 -2.38
C ILE A 200 -4.15 6.50 -3.09
N PRO A 201 -4.09 6.38 -4.43
CA PRO A 201 -2.84 6.23 -5.17
C PRO A 201 -2.09 7.57 -5.19
N ILE A 202 -1.28 7.82 -4.17
CA ILE A 202 -0.75 9.16 -3.88
C ILE A 202 0.22 9.66 -4.95
N ASP A 203 0.87 8.75 -5.68
CA ASP A 203 1.78 9.04 -6.79
C ASP A 203 1.05 9.53 -8.06
N ALA A 204 -0.24 9.24 -8.17
CA ALA A 204 -1.11 9.69 -9.25
C ALA A 204 -1.89 10.98 -8.90
N VAL A 205 -1.75 11.48 -7.66
CA VAL A 205 -2.37 12.74 -7.23
C VAL A 205 -1.58 13.91 -7.79
N VAL A 206 -2.27 14.88 -8.37
CA VAL A 206 -1.65 16.13 -8.84
C VAL A 206 -0.97 16.84 -7.67
N ALA A 207 0.22 17.39 -7.90
CA ALA A 207 1.11 17.90 -6.85
C ALA A 207 0.42 18.82 -5.82
N ASP A 208 -0.43 19.75 -6.26
CA ASP A 208 -1.18 20.69 -5.41
C ASP A 208 -2.05 20.00 -4.34
N PHE A 209 -2.43 18.75 -4.57
CA PHE A 209 -3.40 18.02 -3.74
C PHE A 209 -2.78 16.83 -2.99
N VAL A 210 -1.48 16.55 -3.13
CA VAL A 210 -0.83 15.39 -2.50
C VAL A 210 -0.99 15.41 -0.98
N ALA A 211 -0.70 16.55 -0.34
CA ALA A 211 -0.87 16.67 1.09
C ALA A 211 -2.36 16.56 1.50
N GLY A 212 -3.29 17.09 0.70
CA GLY A 212 -4.71 17.03 1.01
C GLY A 212 -5.29 15.62 0.85
N ALA A 213 -4.78 14.84 -0.11
CA ALA A 213 -5.06 13.41 -0.22
C ALA A 213 -4.59 12.67 1.05
N ALA A 214 -3.39 12.96 1.54
CA ALA A 214 -2.89 12.37 2.78
C ALA A 214 -3.71 12.80 4.02
N GLU A 215 -4.24 14.02 4.06
CA GLU A 215 -5.20 14.45 5.09
C GLU A 215 -6.51 13.65 5.01
N ALA A 216 -7.08 13.51 3.82
CA ALA A 216 -8.33 12.78 3.59
C ALA A 216 -8.19 11.28 3.88
N LEU A 217 -7.02 10.70 3.63
CA LEU A 217 -6.68 9.31 3.93
C LEU A 217 -6.63 9.04 5.45
N THR A 218 -6.27 10.05 6.25
CA THR A 218 -6.07 9.96 7.70
C THR A 218 -6.97 10.95 8.46
N PRO A 219 -8.30 10.76 8.39
CA PRO A 219 -9.26 11.70 8.96
C PRO A 219 -9.12 11.80 10.49
N ALA A 220 -9.88 12.71 11.10
CA ALA A 220 -10.02 12.72 12.54
C ALA A 220 -10.65 11.38 12.99
N ALA A 221 -10.03 10.74 13.98
CA ALA A 221 -10.46 9.47 14.55
C ALA A 221 -10.47 9.54 16.09
N ASP A 222 -10.88 8.45 16.74
CA ASP A 222 -10.75 8.31 18.18
C ASP A 222 -9.27 8.52 18.60
N PRO A 223 -8.97 9.23 19.71
CA PRO A 223 -7.59 9.45 20.17
C PRO A 223 -6.76 8.17 20.35
N ALA A 224 -7.39 7.03 20.63
CA ALA A 224 -6.72 5.74 20.75
C ALA A 224 -6.41 5.08 19.40
N HIS A 225 -7.17 5.42 18.35
CA HIS A 225 -7.01 4.89 16.99
C HIS A 225 -5.63 5.18 16.43
N ILE A 226 -5.05 4.22 15.70
CA ILE A 226 -3.76 4.36 15.03
C ILE A 226 -3.92 4.15 13.52
N ASP A 227 -3.73 5.20 12.74
CA ASP A 227 -3.53 5.06 11.30
C ASP A 227 -2.07 4.68 11.01
N VAL A 228 -1.85 3.49 10.45
CA VAL A 228 -0.53 3.00 10.02
C VAL A 228 -0.39 3.18 8.52
N ILE A 229 0.38 4.18 8.11
CA ILE A 229 0.39 4.71 6.75
C ILE A 229 1.53 4.07 5.94
N GLU A 230 1.16 3.55 4.76
CA GLU A 230 2.10 3.09 3.75
C GLU A 230 2.94 4.26 3.22
N GLY A 231 4.26 4.18 3.36
CA GLY A 231 5.18 5.17 2.83
C GLY A 231 5.46 5.00 1.34
N GLN A 232 5.54 6.13 0.61
CA GLN A 232 5.98 6.19 -0.78
C GLN A 232 7.26 7.00 -0.93
N GLY A 233 8.05 6.69 -1.96
CA GLY A 233 9.27 7.44 -2.29
C GLY A 233 10.37 7.39 -1.23
N SER A 234 11.25 8.37 -1.26
CA SER A 234 12.19 8.73 -0.20
C SER A 234 12.46 10.23 -0.31
N LEU A 235 12.65 10.91 0.83
CA LEU A 235 13.05 12.33 0.86
C LEU A 235 14.40 12.58 0.17
N TYR A 236 15.20 11.53 -0.03
CA TYR A 236 16.50 11.59 -0.71
C TYR A 236 16.44 11.11 -2.16
N HIS A 237 15.28 10.64 -2.64
CA HIS A 237 15.14 10.19 -4.03
C HIS A 237 14.82 11.39 -4.95
N PRO A 238 15.69 11.73 -5.91
CA PRO A 238 15.53 12.95 -6.74
C PRO A 238 14.19 13.05 -7.45
N ALA A 239 13.66 11.93 -7.95
CA ALA A 239 12.39 11.89 -8.66
C ALA A 239 11.13 11.80 -7.76
N TYR A 240 11.25 11.36 -6.51
CA TYR A 240 10.08 10.93 -5.71
C TYR A 240 9.96 11.62 -4.34
N ALA A 241 10.90 12.52 -3.99
CA ALA A 241 10.89 13.24 -2.73
C ALA A 241 9.62 14.09 -2.51
N ALA A 242 9.05 14.67 -3.59
CA ALA A 242 7.82 15.45 -3.52
C ALA A 242 6.64 14.64 -2.93
N VAL A 243 6.51 13.38 -3.33
CA VAL A 243 5.47 12.47 -2.83
C VAL A 243 5.69 12.17 -1.34
N SER A 244 6.93 11.85 -0.95
CA SER A 244 7.27 11.57 0.45
C SER A 244 7.00 12.78 1.36
N LEU A 245 7.35 13.98 0.90
CA LEU A 245 7.13 15.22 1.65
C LEU A 245 5.64 15.55 1.77
N GLY A 246 4.88 15.41 0.69
CA GLY A 246 3.43 15.63 0.71
C GLY A 246 2.72 14.64 1.64
N LEU A 247 3.11 13.36 1.63
CA LEU A 247 2.64 12.36 2.60
C LEU A 247 2.98 12.77 4.04
N LEU A 248 4.22 13.16 4.32
CA LEU A 248 4.67 13.55 5.65
C LEU A 248 3.87 14.73 6.20
N HIS A 249 3.70 15.79 5.40
CA HIS A 249 2.97 17.00 5.81
C HIS A 249 1.47 16.75 5.92
N GLY A 250 0.87 16.05 4.95
CA GLY A 250 -0.56 15.80 4.98
C GLY A 250 -0.98 14.81 6.05
N SER A 251 -0.19 13.76 6.29
CA SER A 251 -0.52 12.77 7.33
C SER A 251 -0.15 13.20 8.74
N GLN A 252 0.75 14.16 8.95
CA GLN A 252 1.08 14.69 10.29
C GLN A 252 1.42 13.60 11.34
N PRO A 253 2.29 12.64 11.01
CA PRO A 253 2.51 11.46 11.84
C PRO A 253 3.08 11.84 13.21
N ASP A 254 2.66 11.13 14.24
CA ASP A 254 3.23 11.23 15.59
C ASP A 254 4.50 10.39 15.69
N LEU A 255 4.48 9.23 15.04
CA LEU A 255 5.61 8.31 14.96
C LEU A 255 5.96 8.01 13.50
N PHE A 256 7.24 7.73 13.24
CA PHE A 256 7.63 7.11 11.99
C PHE A 256 8.62 5.98 12.18
N VAL A 257 8.63 5.04 11.24
CA VAL A 257 9.58 3.92 11.18
C VAL A 257 10.40 4.04 9.91
N VAL A 258 11.73 4.07 10.04
CA VAL A 258 12.63 4.14 8.88
C VAL A 258 12.85 2.75 8.31
N CYS A 259 12.55 2.57 7.04
CA CYS A 259 12.78 1.31 6.32
C CYS A 259 14.10 1.39 5.55
N HIS A 260 14.93 0.36 5.68
CA HIS A 260 16.25 0.29 5.04
C HIS A 260 16.55 -1.14 4.54
N GLN A 261 17.32 -1.27 3.46
CA GLN A 261 17.85 -2.55 3.00
C GLN A 261 19.37 -2.54 3.20
N PRO A 262 19.91 -3.36 4.13
CA PRO A 262 21.35 -3.47 4.33
C PRO A 262 22.10 -3.80 3.04
N GLY A 263 23.28 -3.19 2.88
CA GLY A 263 24.13 -3.37 1.70
C GLY A 263 23.70 -2.59 0.44
N ARG A 264 22.59 -1.84 0.47
CA ARG A 264 22.21 -0.98 -0.66
C ARG A 264 23.05 0.29 -0.67
N GLU A 265 23.92 0.43 -1.66
CA GLU A 265 24.82 1.58 -1.79
C GLU A 265 24.26 2.72 -2.64
N ARG A 266 23.46 2.40 -3.68
CA ARG A 266 22.92 3.36 -4.65
C ARG A 266 21.40 3.37 -4.66
N ILE A 267 20.84 4.55 -4.90
CA ILE A 267 19.40 4.73 -5.09
C ILE A 267 18.95 3.93 -6.32
N LEU A 268 17.86 3.19 -6.17
CA LEU A 268 17.33 2.34 -7.23
C LEU A 268 17.02 3.16 -8.50
N GLY A 269 17.63 2.78 -9.62
CA GLY A 269 17.47 3.47 -10.91
C GLY A 269 18.22 4.80 -11.02
N MET A 270 19.02 5.17 -10.02
CA MET A 270 19.76 6.43 -9.94
C MET A 270 21.22 6.16 -9.50
N PRO A 271 22.05 5.56 -10.36
CA PRO A 271 23.38 5.03 -9.98
C PRO A 271 24.34 6.09 -9.43
N ASP A 272 24.18 7.36 -9.83
CA ASP A 272 25.03 8.47 -9.37
C ASP A 272 24.71 8.93 -7.94
N TYR A 273 23.62 8.46 -7.35
CA TYR A 273 23.14 8.90 -6.04
C TYR A 273 23.33 7.80 -5.00
N ALA A 274 24.07 8.11 -3.94
CA ALA A 274 24.25 7.19 -2.81
C ALA A 274 22.98 7.11 -1.95
N VAL A 275 22.73 5.95 -1.36
CA VAL A 275 21.71 5.80 -0.32
C VAL A 275 22.14 6.58 0.92
N PRO A 276 21.26 7.39 1.53
CA PRO A 276 21.59 8.16 2.73
C PRO A 276 21.80 7.25 3.96
N ALA A 277 22.52 7.74 4.96
CA ALA A 277 22.54 7.07 6.26
C ALA A 277 21.15 7.11 6.90
N ILE A 278 20.85 6.12 7.75
CA ILE A 278 19.57 6.04 8.46
C ILE A 278 19.38 7.28 9.36
N GLU A 279 20.45 7.72 10.00
CA GLU A 279 20.49 8.91 10.86
C GLU A 279 20.07 10.18 10.11
N ASP A 280 20.54 10.34 8.86
CA ASP A 280 20.18 11.47 8.01
C ASP A 280 18.68 11.44 7.69
N VAL A 281 18.13 10.27 7.37
CA VAL A 281 16.68 10.09 7.15
C VAL A 281 15.88 10.42 8.41
N ILE A 282 16.33 9.99 9.59
CA ILE A 282 15.68 10.32 10.86
C ILE A 282 15.68 11.84 11.08
N ALA A 283 16.84 12.48 10.97
CA ALA A 283 17.01 13.91 11.19
C ALA A 283 16.15 14.73 10.22
N GLN A 284 16.20 14.41 8.93
CA GLN A 284 15.47 15.12 7.89
C GLN A 284 13.95 14.94 8.02
N THR A 285 13.49 13.73 8.37
CA THR A 285 12.05 13.46 8.60
C THR A 285 11.53 14.27 9.77
N ILE A 286 12.28 14.36 10.87
CA ILE A 286 11.91 15.20 12.02
C ILE A 286 11.92 16.68 11.63
N ALA A 287 12.98 17.15 10.95
CA ALA A 287 13.14 18.54 10.57
C ALA A 287 11.97 19.04 9.71
N LEU A 288 11.57 18.26 8.69
CA LEU A 288 10.47 18.61 7.79
C LEU A 288 9.09 18.34 8.41
N GLY A 289 8.94 17.28 9.20
CA GLY A 289 7.67 16.87 9.80
C GLY A 289 7.19 17.81 10.91
N ARG A 290 8.12 18.42 11.66
CA ARG A 290 7.82 19.37 12.74
C ARG A 290 6.96 20.57 12.31
N LEU A 291 6.98 20.91 11.02
CA LEU A 291 6.11 21.94 10.46
C LEU A 291 4.62 21.66 10.75
N THR A 292 4.21 20.39 10.69
CA THR A 292 2.80 19.99 10.84
C THR A 292 2.53 19.14 12.09
N ASN A 293 3.58 18.59 12.69
CA ASN A 293 3.52 17.95 14.00
C ASN A 293 4.81 18.16 14.80
N PRO A 294 4.86 19.14 15.72
CA PRO A 294 6.06 19.41 16.52
C PRO A 294 6.55 18.22 17.36
N ALA A 295 5.67 17.28 17.69
CA ALA A 295 5.97 16.11 18.53
C ALA A 295 6.44 14.87 17.75
N ILE A 296 6.59 14.96 16.42
CA ILE A 296 7.02 13.83 15.59
C ILE A 296 8.36 13.25 16.08
N ARG A 297 8.43 11.92 16.18
CA ARG A 297 9.66 11.20 16.53
C ARG A 297 9.79 9.86 15.80
N CYS A 298 11.02 9.38 15.69
CA CYS A 298 11.30 8.04 15.17
C CYS A 298 10.94 7.00 16.24
N ALA A 299 10.14 6.00 15.88
CA ALA A 299 9.83 4.85 16.73
C ALA A 299 10.89 3.74 16.60
N GLY A 300 11.54 3.63 15.43
CA GLY A 300 12.55 2.61 15.17
C GLY A 300 12.84 2.40 13.70
N VAL A 301 13.53 1.30 13.40
CA VAL A 301 13.98 0.94 12.05
C VAL A 301 13.46 -0.44 11.66
N SER A 302 12.98 -0.54 10.43
CA SER A 302 12.65 -1.80 9.76
C SER A 302 13.74 -2.13 8.75
N LEU A 303 14.45 -3.23 8.95
CA LEU A 303 15.43 -3.73 8.00
C LEU A 303 14.78 -4.77 7.09
N ASN A 304 15.00 -4.64 5.78
CA ASN A 304 14.70 -5.69 4.82
C ASN A 304 15.93 -6.61 4.71
N THR A 305 15.90 -7.72 5.43
CA THR A 305 17.01 -8.69 5.48
C THR A 305 16.73 -9.94 4.65
N ALA A 306 15.84 -9.86 3.67
CA ALA A 306 15.41 -11.00 2.86
C ALA A 306 16.57 -11.72 2.13
N GLY A 307 17.64 -10.98 1.78
CA GLY A 307 18.84 -11.52 1.15
C GLY A 307 19.91 -12.04 2.12
N MET A 308 19.65 -12.02 3.42
CA MET A 308 20.62 -12.40 4.47
C MET A 308 20.25 -13.75 5.10
N SER A 309 21.23 -14.47 5.64
CA SER A 309 20.96 -15.62 6.52
C SER A 309 20.31 -15.15 7.82
N GLU A 310 19.71 -16.07 8.58
CA GLU A 310 19.12 -15.76 9.88
C GLU A 310 20.14 -15.14 10.85
N ASP A 311 21.34 -15.74 10.97
CA ASP A 311 22.41 -15.25 11.84
C ASP A 311 22.91 -13.86 11.41
N ALA A 312 23.10 -13.65 10.10
CA ALA A 312 23.55 -12.36 9.58
C ALA A 312 22.48 -11.28 9.80
N ALA A 313 21.20 -11.59 9.58
CA ALA A 313 20.09 -10.69 9.84
C ALA A 313 20.00 -10.32 11.33
N ALA A 314 20.12 -11.31 12.23
CA ALA A 314 20.10 -11.07 13.67
C ALA A 314 21.27 -10.19 14.13
N ALA A 315 22.48 -10.45 13.62
CA ALA A 315 23.66 -9.65 13.90
C ALA A 315 23.51 -8.20 13.40
N GLU A 316 23.00 -8.01 12.18
CA GLU A 316 22.75 -6.69 11.59
C GLU A 316 21.70 -5.91 12.39
N ILE A 317 20.58 -6.54 12.75
CA ILE A 317 19.54 -5.94 13.59
C ILE A 317 20.13 -5.48 14.92
N ALA A 318 20.93 -6.32 15.59
CA ALA A 318 21.56 -5.98 16.86
C ALA A 318 22.57 -4.83 16.73
N ALA A 319 23.40 -4.85 15.67
CA ALA A 319 24.40 -3.82 15.41
C ALA A 319 23.75 -2.45 15.14
N VAL A 320 22.71 -2.40 14.30
CA VAL A 320 21.99 -1.16 14.01
C VAL A 320 21.22 -0.66 15.23
N ALA A 321 20.62 -1.56 16.03
CA ALA A 321 19.95 -1.18 17.27
C ALA A 321 20.92 -0.55 18.28
N ALA A 322 22.10 -1.15 18.47
CA ALA A 322 23.14 -0.61 19.34
C ALA A 322 23.67 0.75 18.84
N ARG A 323 23.87 0.89 17.53
CA ARG A 323 24.34 2.13 16.91
C ARG A 323 23.35 3.28 17.05
N LEU A 324 22.06 3.02 16.89
CA LEU A 324 21.03 4.06 16.87
C LEU A 324 20.40 4.30 18.25
N GLY A 325 20.52 3.36 19.19
CA GLY A 325 19.79 3.41 20.46
C GLY A 325 18.26 3.32 20.27
N LEU A 326 17.81 2.74 19.17
CA LEU A 326 16.40 2.61 18.79
C LEU A 326 16.03 1.14 18.57
N PRO A 327 14.75 0.76 18.70
CA PRO A 327 14.26 -0.54 18.24
C PRO A 327 14.54 -0.75 16.76
N VAL A 328 15.11 -1.90 16.43
CA VAL A 328 15.36 -2.34 15.06
C VAL A 328 14.83 -3.76 14.92
N ALA A 329 14.17 -4.04 13.79
CA ALA A 329 13.64 -5.36 13.49
C ALA A 329 13.62 -5.61 11.99
N ASP A 330 13.48 -6.87 11.60
CA ASP A 330 12.88 -7.25 10.32
C ASP A 330 11.44 -7.72 10.63
N PRO A 331 10.40 -6.91 10.32
CA PRO A 331 9.01 -7.26 10.61
C PRO A 331 8.53 -8.54 9.91
N ILE A 332 9.16 -8.94 8.81
CA ILE A 332 8.78 -10.14 8.07
C ILE A 332 9.34 -11.40 8.76
N ARG A 333 10.50 -11.27 9.41
CA ARG A 333 11.05 -12.35 10.25
C ARG A 333 10.37 -12.43 11.63
N GLY A 334 9.80 -11.32 12.12
CA GLY A 334 9.10 -11.27 13.40
C GLY A 334 10.03 -11.42 14.61
N GLY A 335 9.55 -12.11 15.64
CA GLY A 335 10.30 -12.39 16.87
C GLY A 335 10.47 -11.20 17.81
N MET A 336 11.28 -11.36 18.86
CA MET A 336 11.43 -10.38 19.95
C MET A 336 11.88 -9.00 19.49
N ALA A 337 12.64 -8.92 18.39
CA ALA A 337 13.02 -7.63 17.81
C ALA A 337 11.81 -6.87 17.28
N PHE A 338 10.90 -7.57 16.60
CA PHE A 338 9.67 -6.99 16.10
C PHE A 338 8.71 -6.62 17.24
N GLU A 339 8.60 -7.44 18.29
CA GLU A 339 7.81 -7.10 19.48
C GLU A 339 8.28 -5.78 20.12
N ARG A 340 9.59 -5.56 20.25
CA ARG A 340 10.14 -4.29 20.74
C ARG A 340 9.83 -3.10 19.83
N LEU A 341 9.82 -3.32 18.51
CA LEU A 341 9.43 -2.28 17.56
C LEU A 341 7.95 -1.93 17.71
N LEU A 342 7.07 -2.94 17.85
CA LEU A 342 5.65 -2.74 18.11
C LEU A 342 5.42 -1.98 19.42
N ASP A 343 6.14 -2.30 20.50
CA ASP A 343 6.05 -1.56 21.77
C ASP A 343 6.32 -0.07 21.56
N ALA A 344 7.40 0.27 20.84
CA ALA A 344 7.72 1.66 20.52
C ALA A 344 6.72 2.34 19.58
N CYS A 345 5.96 1.58 18.80
CA CYS A 345 4.87 2.10 17.97
C CYS A 345 3.59 2.42 18.76
N THR A 346 3.47 1.95 20.01
CA THR A 346 2.27 2.15 20.83
C THR A 346 2.29 3.41 21.70
N GLY A 347 3.42 4.12 21.79
CA GLY A 347 3.57 5.34 22.58
C GLY A 347 4.53 5.16 23.73
#